data_AF-A0A3B0J8S0-F1
#
_entry.id   AF-A0A3B0J8S0-F1
#
_cell.length_a   1.000
_cell.length_b   1.000
_cell.length_c   1.000
_cell.angle_alpha   90.00
_cell.angle_beta   90.00
_cell.angle_gamma   90.00
#
_symmetry.space_group_name_H-M   'P 1'
#
loop_
_entity.id
_entity.type
_entity.pdbx_description
1 polymer ?
#
loop_
_entity_poly.entity_id
_entity_poly.type
_entity_poly.pdbx_seq_one_letter_code
_entity_poly.pdbx_strand_id
1 'polypeptide(L)'
;MERTPGGGVMKCFNKKMGKDFAHPNRYEISDRNRSGGSRTGQDSDGRQRLNEMDALERDFERNIVQLESSLGYLDLREKSMATEWIQKLWAFQPNVTEAKARNAILTYLIMSIDDNVFKREPFNKSPPFGTLSGIQAVMPITQNTMCLEPPSENVKRRYMAELFKNCFDSGNFLSQLPVPRDGSFVIFHMRPNI
;
A
#
# COMPACT_ATOMS: atom_id res chain seq x y z
N MET A 1 14.88 54.14 -10.01
CA MET A 1 15.96 53.18 -9.75
C MET A 1 16.31 53.31 -8.28
N GLU A 2 16.22 52.33 -7.40
CA GLU A 2 15.68 50.97 -7.39
C GLU A 2 15.08 50.77 -6.00
N ARG A 3 13.94 50.08 -5.94
CA ARG A 3 13.19 49.82 -4.71
C ARG A 3 13.66 48.47 -4.15
N THR A 4 14.04 48.44 -2.88
CA THR A 4 14.12 47.24 -2.06
C THR A 4 12.72 46.81 -1.60
N PRO A 5 12.32 45.55 -1.76
CA PRO A 5 11.34 44.91 -0.89
C PRO A 5 12.09 43.99 0.08
N GLY A 6 11.88 44.03 1.39
CA GLY A 6 10.59 44.02 2.06
C GLY A 6 10.46 42.65 2.72
N GLY A 7 10.97 42.55 3.95
CA GLY A 7 10.94 41.33 4.76
C GLY A 7 9.50 40.91 5.07
N GLY A 8 9.13 39.73 4.59
CA GLY A 8 7.85 39.08 4.88
C GLY A 8 7.95 38.22 6.13
N VAL A 9 7.25 38.63 7.17
CA VAL A 9 7.08 37.91 8.44
C VAL A 9 6.24 36.65 8.18
N MET A 10 6.81 35.46 8.44
CA MET A 10 6.07 34.21 8.53
C MET A 10 5.04 34.30 9.66
N LYS A 11 3.76 34.30 9.32
CA LYS A 11 2.67 34.01 10.26
C LYS A 11 2.43 32.51 10.26
N CYS A 12 2.95 31.82 11.27
CA CYS A 12 2.57 30.45 11.59
C CYS A 12 1.12 30.44 12.08
N PHE A 13 0.18 30.01 11.24
CA PHE A 13 -1.17 29.67 11.68
C PHE A 13 -1.15 28.27 12.29
N ASN A 14 -1.03 28.22 13.61
CA ASN A 14 -1.20 27.00 14.39
C ASN A 14 -2.71 26.80 14.62
N LYS A 15 -3.40 26.14 13.69
CA LYS A 15 -4.82 25.81 13.84
C LYS A 15 -4.92 24.52 14.66
N LYS A 16 -5.13 24.66 15.97
CA LYS A 16 -5.68 23.60 16.84
C LYS A 16 -6.94 23.05 16.17
N MET A 17 -6.87 21.82 15.66
CA MET A 17 -8.06 21.05 15.34
C MET A 17 -8.52 20.37 16.62
N GLY A 18 -9.64 20.87 17.14
CA GLY A 18 -10.34 20.27 18.27
C GLY A 18 -10.82 18.87 17.93
N LYS A 19 -10.74 17.98 18.93
CA LYS A 19 -11.51 16.75 19.00
C LYS A 19 -12.99 17.15 18.93
N ASP A 20 -13.69 16.73 17.89
CA ASP A 20 -15.15 16.58 17.83
C ASP A 20 -15.50 15.83 16.54
N PHE A 21 -15.26 14.52 16.51
CA PHE A 21 -15.90 13.65 15.53
C PHE A 21 -17.06 12.96 16.21
N ALA A 22 -18.20 13.65 16.17
CA ALA A 22 -19.50 13.10 16.48
C ALA A 22 -19.79 11.91 15.53
N HIS A 23 -20.10 10.76 16.13
CA HIS A 23 -20.60 9.59 15.43
C HIS A 23 -22.00 9.90 14.84
N PRO A 24 -22.28 9.58 13.56
CA PRO A 24 -23.65 9.54 13.09
C PRO A 24 -24.33 8.24 13.56
N ASN A 25 -25.48 8.43 14.20
CA ASN A 25 -26.50 7.48 14.62
C ASN A 25 -26.45 6.07 13.99
N ARG A 26 -26.24 5.09 14.87
CA ARG A 26 -26.59 3.68 14.68
C ARG A 26 -28.12 3.58 14.56
N TYR A 27 -28.61 3.14 13.41
CA TYR A 27 -30.04 2.90 13.17
C TYR A 27 -30.60 1.92 14.21
N GLU A 28 -31.61 2.36 14.96
CA GLU A 28 -32.55 1.48 15.65
C GLU A 28 -33.39 0.77 14.59
N ILE A 29 -33.34 -0.57 14.56
CA ILE A 29 -34.28 -1.38 13.79
C ILE A 29 -35.32 -1.89 14.77
N SER A 30 -36.54 -1.37 14.64
CA SER A 30 -37.72 -1.83 15.37
C SER A 30 -38.14 -3.21 14.88
N ASP A 31 -38.17 -4.19 15.78
CA ASP A 31 -38.83 -5.47 15.56
C ASP A 31 -40.35 -5.31 15.58
N ARG A 32 -41.01 -5.37 14.40
CA ARG A 32 -42.44 -5.69 14.30
C ARG A 32 -42.76 -6.59 13.09
N ASN A 33 -43.20 -7.80 13.45
CA ASN A 33 -44.22 -8.65 12.82
C ASN A 33 -44.01 -9.25 11.41
N ARG A 34 -43.59 -10.52 11.43
CA ARG A 34 -44.28 -11.74 10.92
C ARG A 34 -45.30 -11.56 9.78
N SER A 35 -44.97 -12.07 8.59
CA SER A 35 -45.89 -12.72 7.64
C SER A 35 -45.09 -13.58 6.66
N GLY A 36 -45.51 -14.83 6.46
CA GLY A 36 -44.77 -15.85 5.72
C GLY A 36 -44.65 -15.58 4.21
N GLY A 37 -43.54 -16.08 3.66
CA GLY A 37 -43.31 -16.21 2.23
C GLY A 37 -42.00 -16.94 1.99
N SER A 38 -42.06 -18.15 1.43
CA SER A 38 -40.89 -18.94 1.02
C SER A 38 -39.97 -18.13 0.11
N ARG A 39 -38.79 -17.73 0.62
CA ARG A 39 -37.68 -17.13 -0.14
C ARG A 39 -36.33 -17.58 0.44
N THR A 40 -36.02 -18.87 0.34
CA THR A 40 -34.80 -19.45 0.92
C THR A 40 -33.50 -19.15 0.15
N GLY A 41 -33.53 -18.30 -0.90
CA GLY A 41 -32.35 -18.01 -1.74
C GLY A 41 -31.75 -16.61 -1.63
N GLN A 42 -32.45 -15.61 -1.07
CA GLN A 42 -31.96 -14.22 -1.05
C GLN A 42 -31.27 -13.84 0.28
N ASP A 43 -31.66 -14.45 1.39
CA ASP A 43 -31.12 -14.11 2.71
C ASP A 43 -29.70 -14.66 2.94
N SER A 44 -29.31 -15.71 2.24
CA SER A 44 -27.98 -16.32 2.32
C SER A 44 -26.90 -15.46 1.65
N ASP A 45 -27.17 -14.91 0.46
CA ASP A 45 -26.21 -14.03 -0.26
C ASP A 45 -25.98 -12.72 0.52
N GLY A 46 -27.05 -12.13 1.07
CA GLY A 46 -26.94 -10.90 1.88
C GLY A 46 -26.09 -11.10 3.15
N ARG A 47 -26.31 -12.19 3.89
CA ARG A 47 -25.50 -12.53 5.09
C ARG A 47 -24.05 -12.82 4.73
N GLN A 48 -23.80 -13.51 3.62
CA GLN A 48 -22.45 -13.83 3.18
C GLN A 48 -21.66 -12.56 2.79
N ARG A 49 -22.30 -11.62 2.09
CA ARG A 49 -21.68 -10.33 1.75
C ARG A 49 -21.39 -9.46 2.98
N LEU A 50 -22.29 -9.45 3.97
CA LEU A 50 -22.06 -8.75 5.24
C LEU A 50 -20.86 -9.35 5.98
N ASN A 51 -20.79 -10.68 6.08
CA ASN A 51 -19.66 -11.37 6.70
C ASN A 51 -18.33 -11.12 5.97
N GLU A 52 -18.36 -11.06 4.63
CA GLU A 52 -17.19 -10.74 3.81
C GLU A 52 -16.73 -9.29 4.02
N MET A 53 -17.68 -8.35 4.05
CA MET A 53 -17.37 -6.93 4.30
C MET A 53 -16.75 -6.74 5.69
N ASP A 54 -17.30 -7.39 6.71
CA ASP A 54 -16.76 -7.32 8.08
C ASP A 54 -15.35 -7.94 8.16
N ALA A 55 -15.07 -9.00 7.40
CA ALA A 55 -13.73 -9.56 7.32
C ALA A 55 -12.74 -8.60 6.67
N LEU A 56 -13.13 -7.96 5.57
CA LEU A 56 -12.32 -6.96 4.88
C LEU A 56 -12.07 -5.72 5.74
N GLU A 57 -13.02 -5.31 6.57
CA GLU A 57 -12.83 -4.18 7.50
C GLU A 57 -11.82 -4.54 8.59
N ARG A 58 -11.92 -5.73 9.19
CA ARG A 58 -10.93 -6.19 10.18
C ARG A 58 -9.52 -6.31 9.60
N ASP A 59 -9.40 -6.74 8.35
CA ASP A 59 -8.12 -6.76 7.64
C ASP A 59 -7.56 -5.36 7.42
N PHE A 60 -8.42 -4.41 7.03
CA PHE A 60 -8.05 -3.02 6.86
C PHE A 60 -7.54 -2.40 8.16
N GLU A 61 -8.30 -2.52 9.25
CA GLU A 61 -7.95 -1.98 10.57
C GLU A 61 -6.58 -2.47 11.07
N ARG A 62 -6.28 -3.76 10.87
CA ARG A 62 -4.96 -4.31 11.22
C ARG A 62 -3.85 -3.73 10.35
N ASN A 63 -4.05 -3.75 9.04
CA ASN A 63 -3.01 -3.38 8.08
C ASN A 63 -2.72 -1.87 8.11
N ILE A 64 -3.73 -1.03 8.36
CA ILE A 64 -3.54 0.43 8.36
C ILE A 64 -2.67 0.87 9.53
N VAL A 65 -2.84 0.25 10.71
CA VAL A 65 -1.97 0.48 11.87
C VAL A 65 -0.53 0.06 11.58
N GLN A 66 -0.33 -1.05 10.88
CA GLN A 66 1.00 -1.48 10.45
C GLN A 66 1.65 -0.46 9.50
N LEU A 67 0.91 0.04 8.51
CA LEU A 67 1.41 1.07 7.60
C LEU A 67 1.75 2.36 8.35
N GLU A 68 0.87 2.84 9.24
CA GLU A 68 1.11 4.04 10.05
C GLU A 68 2.37 3.91 10.92
N SER A 69 2.59 2.72 11.50
CA SER A 69 3.76 2.43 12.33
C SER A 69 5.08 2.48 11.56
N SER A 70 5.07 2.16 10.27
CA SER A 70 6.27 2.12 9.41
C SER A 70 6.64 3.49 8.83
N LEU A 71 5.75 4.49 8.93
CA LEU A 71 6.03 5.84 8.44
C LEU A 71 7.14 6.57 9.22
N GLY A 72 7.49 6.12 10.43
CA GLY A 72 8.47 6.80 11.29
C GLY A 72 9.81 7.07 10.59
N TYR A 73 10.25 6.14 9.76
CA TYR A 73 11.56 6.15 9.09
C TYR A 73 11.58 6.88 7.74
N LEU A 74 10.42 7.29 7.23
CA LEU A 74 10.30 7.97 5.94
C LEU A 74 10.74 9.44 6.01
N ASP A 75 11.19 9.98 4.87
CA ASP A 75 11.50 11.41 4.75
C ASP A 75 10.22 12.29 4.77
N LEU A 76 10.37 13.61 4.89
CA LEU A 76 9.22 14.53 4.99
C LEU A 76 8.29 14.47 3.77
N ARG A 77 8.86 14.28 2.57
CA ARG A 77 8.07 14.24 1.33
C ARG A 77 7.32 12.92 1.24
N GLU A 78 7.97 11.81 1.54
CA GLU A 78 7.37 10.48 1.59
C GLU A 78 6.26 10.42 2.63
N LYS A 79 6.47 11.01 3.82
CA LYS A 79 5.43 11.14 4.86
C LYS A 79 4.21 11.90 4.35
N SER A 80 4.42 12.99 3.60
CA SER A 80 3.32 13.76 3.00
C SER A 80 2.51 12.89 2.05
N MET A 81 3.18 12.19 1.13
CA MET A 81 2.50 11.31 0.16
C MET A 81 1.78 10.16 0.86
N ALA A 82 2.43 9.51 1.83
CA ALA A 82 1.83 8.44 2.62
C ALA A 82 0.57 8.91 3.35
N THR A 83 0.60 10.11 3.93
CA THR A 83 -0.56 10.69 4.63
C THR A 83 -1.75 10.89 3.69
N GLU A 84 -1.52 11.42 2.48
CA GLU A 84 -2.58 11.60 1.49
C GLU A 84 -3.18 10.27 1.03
N TRP A 85 -2.34 9.26 0.81
CA TRP A 85 -2.79 7.91 0.46
C TRP A 85 -3.55 7.24 1.61
N ILE A 86 -3.09 7.37 2.85
CA ILE A 86 -3.80 6.87 4.04
C ILE A 86 -5.17 7.54 4.17
N GLN A 87 -5.23 8.86 3.98
CA GLN A 87 -6.50 9.59 4.00
C GLN A 87 -7.47 9.08 2.93
N LYS A 88 -6.96 8.75 1.74
CA LYS A 88 -7.78 8.14 0.67
C LYS A 88 -8.27 6.74 1.04
N LEU A 89 -7.44 5.92 1.67
CA LEU A 89 -7.80 4.55 2.08
C LEU A 89 -8.83 4.56 3.22
N TRP A 90 -8.78 5.54 4.12
CA TRP A 90 -9.78 5.76 5.17
C TRP A 90 -11.15 6.21 4.65
N ALA A 91 -11.26 6.62 3.38
CA ALA A 91 -12.55 7.00 2.82
C ALA A 91 -13.56 5.84 2.88
N PHE A 92 -14.84 6.18 2.99
CA PHE A 92 -15.92 5.19 3.07
C PHE A 92 -15.94 4.28 1.83
N GLN A 93 -16.10 2.97 2.07
CA GLN A 93 -16.13 1.94 1.03
C GLN A 93 -17.58 1.48 0.78
N PRO A 94 -18.20 1.84 -0.36
CA PRO A 94 -19.62 1.60 -0.58
C PRO A 94 -19.97 0.14 -0.89
N ASN A 95 -19.00 -0.69 -1.26
CA ASN A 95 -19.23 -2.08 -1.64
C ASN A 95 -17.99 -2.97 -1.43
N VAL A 96 -18.18 -4.28 -1.50
CA VAL A 96 -17.13 -5.31 -1.31
C VAL A 96 -15.97 -5.14 -2.30
N THR A 97 -16.25 -4.76 -3.56
CA THR A 97 -15.21 -4.55 -4.59
C THR A 97 -14.27 -3.42 -4.20
N GLU A 98 -14.81 -2.30 -3.72
CA GLU A 98 -14.03 -1.16 -3.23
C GLU A 98 -13.23 -1.54 -1.97
N ALA A 99 -13.84 -2.28 -1.04
CA ALA A 99 -13.15 -2.75 0.16
C ALA A 99 -11.98 -3.71 -0.18
N LYS A 100 -12.15 -4.60 -1.17
CA LYS A 100 -11.07 -5.45 -1.69
C LYS A 100 -9.95 -4.62 -2.32
N ALA A 101 -10.30 -3.62 -3.12
CA ALA A 101 -9.33 -2.73 -3.76
C ALA A 101 -8.52 -1.92 -2.73
N ARG A 102 -9.20 -1.39 -1.70
CA ARG A 102 -8.56 -0.73 -0.55
C ARG A 102 -7.52 -1.64 0.10
N ASN A 103 -7.91 -2.87 0.43
CA ASN A 103 -7.03 -3.80 1.11
C ASN A 103 -5.86 -4.22 0.21
N ALA A 104 -6.08 -4.42 -1.08
CA ALA A 104 -5.01 -4.75 -2.02
C ALA A 104 -3.98 -3.63 -2.16
N ILE A 105 -4.43 -2.37 -2.29
CA ILE A 105 -3.53 -1.20 -2.34
C ILE A 105 -2.75 -1.07 -1.03
N LEU A 106 -3.43 -1.23 0.11
CA LEU A 106 -2.80 -1.16 1.43
C LEU A 106 -1.74 -2.24 1.63
N THR A 107 -2.04 -3.49 1.29
CA THR A 107 -1.07 -4.59 1.36
C THR A 107 0.15 -4.31 0.48
N TYR A 108 -0.06 -3.79 -0.73
CA TYR A 108 1.04 -3.41 -1.61
C TYR A 108 1.95 -2.32 -1.00
N LEU A 109 1.36 -1.29 -0.39
CA LEU A 109 2.10 -0.22 0.28
C LEU A 109 2.95 -0.76 1.44
N ILE A 110 2.39 -1.65 2.26
CA ILE A 110 3.11 -2.28 3.37
C ILE A 110 4.29 -3.11 2.84
N MET A 111 4.09 -3.90 1.79
CA MET A 111 5.14 -4.74 1.21
C MET A 111 6.25 -3.95 0.53
N SER A 112 5.95 -2.74 0.04
CA SER A 112 6.87 -1.94 -0.79
C SER A 112 7.46 -0.75 -0.05
N ILE A 113 7.20 -0.59 1.26
CA ILE A 113 7.60 0.59 2.01
C ILE A 113 9.13 0.74 2.08
N ASP A 114 9.84 -0.37 2.29
CA ASP A 114 11.31 -0.42 2.35
C ASP A 114 11.95 -0.13 0.98
N ASP A 115 11.20 -0.32 -0.11
CA ASP A 115 11.64 -0.08 -1.49
C ASP A 115 11.44 1.37 -1.96
N ASN A 116 11.10 2.28 -1.04
CA ASN A 116 10.81 3.69 -1.31
C ASN A 116 9.61 3.85 -2.27
N VAL A 117 8.50 3.14 -2.01
CA VAL A 117 7.29 3.17 -2.85
C VAL A 117 6.79 4.60 -3.15
N PHE A 118 6.88 5.51 -2.17
CA PHE A 118 6.46 6.91 -2.33
C PHE A 118 7.43 7.77 -3.16
N LYS A 119 8.53 7.20 -3.64
CA LYS A 119 9.40 7.84 -4.65
C LYS A 119 9.07 7.39 -6.07
N ARG A 120 8.21 6.38 -6.26
CA ARG A 120 7.89 5.77 -7.57
C ARG A 120 6.44 6.02 -7.97
N GLU A 121 6.17 6.11 -9.27
CA GLU A 121 4.80 6.13 -9.77
C GLU A 121 4.09 4.82 -9.38
N PRO A 122 2.79 4.85 -9.05
CA PRO A 122 1.91 6.02 -8.99
C PRO A 122 1.88 6.71 -7.61
N PHE A 123 2.60 6.18 -6.61
CA PHE A 123 2.53 6.62 -5.21
C PHE A 123 3.40 7.83 -4.88
N ASN A 124 4.20 8.30 -5.85
CA ASN A 124 5.00 9.52 -5.77
C ASN A 124 4.19 10.82 -5.91
N LYS A 125 2.88 10.70 -6.12
CA LYS A 125 1.91 11.77 -6.26
C LYS A 125 0.71 11.50 -5.35
N SER A 126 -0.07 12.55 -5.13
CA SER A 126 -1.38 12.47 -4.51
C SER A 126 -2.26 11.40 -5.17
N PRO A 127 -3.05 10.65 -4.40
CA PRO A 127 -3.95 9.65 -4.97
C PRO A 127 -4.95 10.31 -5.94
N PRO A 128 -5.17 9.72 -7.12
CA PRO A 128 -6.08 10.29 -8.09
C PRO A 128 -7.53 10.30 -7.59
N PHE A 129 -8.33 11.21 -8.17
CA PHE A 129 -9.78 11.22 -7.98
C PHE A 129 -10.40 9.98 -8.64
N GLY A 130 -11.45 9.43 -8.04
CA GLY A 130 -12.11 8.21 -8.51
C GLY A 130 -12.18 7.11 -7.46
N THR A 131 -12.66 5.94 -7.88
CA THR A 131 -12.88 4.75 -7.05
C THR A 131 -11.59 3.96 -6.84
N LEU A 132 -11.41 3.31 -5.69
CA LEU A 132 -10.21 2.53 -5.41
C LEU A 132 -10.08 1.34 -6.36
N SER A 133 -11.21 0.74 -6.77
CA SER A 133 -11.21 -0.33 -7.79
C SER A 133 -10.67 0.15 -9.14
N GLY A 134 -11.08 1.35 -9.59
CA GLY A 134 -10.62 1.94 -10.84
C GLY A 134 -9.13 2.27 -10.79
N ILE A 135 -8.67 2.80 -9.65
CA ILE A 135 -7.24 3.06 -9.46
C ILE A 135 -6.47 1.73 -9.43
N GLN A 136 -6.93 0.73 -8.67
CA GLN A 136 -6.30 -0.59 -8.63
C GLN A 136 -6.19 -1.24 -10.03
N ALA A 137 -7.19 -1.08 -10.89
CA ALA A 137 -7.18 -1.64 -12.25
C ALA A 137 -6.14 -1.01 -13.17
N VAL A 138 -5.80 0.26 -12.96
CA VAL A 138 -4.82 1.02 -13.77
C VAL A 138 -3.42 0.93 -13.16
N MET A 139 -3.32 0.63 -11.87
CA MET A 139 -2.05 0.43 -11.19
C MET A 139 -1.57 -1.02 -11.38
N PRO A 140 -0.27 -1.28 -11.57
CA PRO A 140 0.29 -2.63 -11.59
C PRO A 140 0.34 -3.22 -10.18
N ILE A 141 -0.80 -3.25 -9.48
CA ILE A 141 -0.95 -3.81 -8.14
C ILE A 141 -1.58 -5.19 -8.29
N THR A 142 -0.79 -6.12 -8.82
CA THR A 142 -1.14 -7.53 -8.74
C THR A 142 -0.58 -8.12 -7.46
N GLN A 143 -1.39 -8.90 -6.74
CA GLN A 143 -1.04 -9.54 -5.45
C GLN A 143 0.23 -10.41 -5.49
N ASN A 144 0.76 -10.72 -6.69
CA ASN A 144 1.95 -11.54 -6.91
C ASN A 144 3.12 -10.81 -7.58
N THR A 145 3.00 -9.52 -7.86
CA THR A 145 4.14 -8.74 -8.35
C THR A 145 4.73 -7.99 -7.18
N MET A 146 5.81 -8.56 -6.61
CA MET A 146 6.89 -7.69 -6.14
C MET A 146 7.19 -6.76 -7.31
N CYS A 147 6.78 -5.50 -7.19
CA CYS A 147 7.01 -4.45 -8.18
C CYS A 147 8.49 -4.07 -8.18
N LEU A 148 9.32 -5.01 -8.60
CA LEU A 148 10.53 -4.67 -9.29
C LEU A 148 10.10 -4.42 -10.72
N GLU A 149 9.94 -3.15 -11.08
CA GLU A 149 10.26 -2.77 -12.46
C GLU A 149 11.60 -3.47 -12.76
N PRO A 150 11.70 -4.29 -13.83
CA PRO A 150 12.91 -5.06 -14.10
C PRO A 150 14.08 -4.07 -14.04
N PRO A 151 15.02 -4.24 -13.10
CA PRO A 151 16.02 -3.23 -12.82
C PRO A 151 16.69 -2.84 -14.14
N SER A 152 16.90 -1.54 -14.37
CA SER A 152 17.57 -1.10 -15.58
C SER A 152 18.87 -1.89 -15.78
N GLU A 153 19.29 -2.13 -17.02
CA GLU A 153 20.48 -2.95 -17.30
C GLU A 153 21.74 -2.46 -16.56
N ASN A 154 21.83 -1.16 -16.28
CA ASN A 154 22.90 -0.58 -15.46
C ASN A 154 22.81 -1.00 -13.98
N VAL A 155 21.60 -1.03 -13.42
CA VAL A 155 21.36 -1.46 -12.05
C VAL A 155 21.62 -2.95 -11.90
N LYS A 156 21.17 -3.78 -12.85
CA LYS A 156 21.51 -5.21 -12.91
C LYS A 156 23.01 -5.45 -12.95
N ARG A 157 23.74 -4.73 -13.81
CA ARG A 157 25.20 -4.85 -13.90
C ARG A 157 25.90 -4.48 -12.60
N ARG A 158 25.44 -3.44 -11.90
CA ARG A 158 26.00 -3.06 -10.60
C ARG A 158 25.79 -4.15 -9.55
N TYR A 159 24.57 -4.66 -9.42
CA TYR A 159 24.27 -5.75 -8.48
C TYR A 159 25.04 -7.03 -8.80
N MET A 160 25.15 -7.41 -10.08
CA MET A 160 25.95 -8.57 -10.48
C MET A 160 27.44 -8.39 -10.21
N ALA A 161 27.98 -7.19 -10.46
CA ALA A 161 29.38 -6.90 -10.15
C ALA A 161 29.66 -6.96 -8.63
N GLU A 162 28.73 -6.46 -7.81
CA GLU A 162 28.82 -6.55 -6.36
C GLU A 162 28.71 -8.00 -5.84
N LEU A 163 27.76 -8.78 -6.38
CA LEU A 163 27.60 -10.19 -6.07
C LEU A 163 28.90 -10.95 -6.38
N PHE A 164 29.43 -10.79 -7.59
CA PHE A 164 30.65 -11.47 -8.04
C PHE A 164 31.86 -11.05 -7.23
N LYS A 165 32.01 -9.76 -6.91
CA LYS A 165 33.11 -9.27 -6.06
C LYS A 165 33.15 -9.95 -4.70
N ASN A 166 31.98 -10.29 -4.14
CA ASN A 166 31.87 -10.91 -2.83
C ASN A 166 32.03 -12.44 -2.85
N CYS A 167 32.00 -13.07 -4.03
CA CYS A 167 32.25 -14.50 -4.20
C CYS A 167 33.75 -14.82 -4.13
N PHE A 168 34.07 -16.01 -3.60
CA PHE A 168 35.45 -16.50 -3.48
C PHE A 168 36.20 -16.52 -4.82
N ASP A 169 35.52 -16.85 -5.91
CA ASP A 169 36.07 -17.02 -7.25
C ASP A 169 35.71 -15.86 -8.20
N SER A 170 35.34 -14.71 -7.64
CA SER A 170 34.87 -13.55 -8.42
C SER A 170 33.69 -13.87 -9.35
N GLY A 171 32.86 -14.86 -9.00
CA GLY A 171 31.66 -15.23 -9.76
C GLY A 171 31.91 -16.15 -10.95
N ASN A 172 33.13 -16.69 -11.11
CA ASN A 172 33.47 -17.55 -12.24
C ASN A 172 32.55 -18.79 -12.32
N PHE A 173 32.30 -19.46 -11.21
CA PHE A 173 31.38 -20.59 -11.09
C PHE A 173 29.94 -20.17 -11.42
N LEU A 174 29.44 -19.09 -10.79
CA LEU A 174 28.08 -18.62 -10.98
C LEU A 174 27.79 -18.22 -12.44
N SER A 175 28.77 -17.66 -13.13
CA SER A 175 28.65 -17.25 -14.54
C SER A 175 28.47 -18.42 -15.52
N GLN A 176 28.85 -19.63 -15.11
CA GLN A 176 28.75 -20.85 -15.92
C GLN A 176 27.44 -21.62 -15.67
N LEU A 177 26.69 -21.24 -14.63
CA LEU A 177 25.46 -21.94 -14.29
C LEU A 177 24.34 -21.60 -15.28
N PRO A 178 23.53 -22.58 -15.69
CA PRO A 178 22.35 -22.31 -16.51
C PRO A 178 21.36 -21.46 -15.69
N VAL A 179 20.91 -20.35 -16.27
CA VAL A 179 19.86 -19.52 -15.66
C VAL A 179 18.52 -20.25 -15.83
N PRO A 180 17.79 -20.58 -14.75
CA PRO A 180 16.46 -21.16 -14.85
C PRO A 180 15.54 -20.25 -15.67
N ARG A 181 14.87 -20.80 -16.69
CA ARG A 181 13.95 -20.03 -17.54
C ARG A 181 12.67 -19.65 -16.80
N ASP A 182 12.24 -20.50 -15.87
CA ASP A 182 11.07 -20.31 -15.02
C ASP A 182 11.42 -20.71 -13.57
N GLY A 183 10.84 -19.99 -12.60
CA GLY A 183 11.03 -20.22 -11.16
C GLY A 183 11.93 -19.21 -10.46
N SER A 184 12.23 -19.46 -9.18
CA SER A 184 13.15 -18.66 -8.37
C SER A 184 14.31 -19.53 -7.88
N PHE A 185 15.48 -18.92 -7.72
CA PHE A 185 16.64 -19.56 -7.12
C PHE A 185 17.29 -18.62 -6.11
N VAL A 186 18.00 -19.20 -5.14
CA VAL A 186 18.66 -18.47 -4.05
C VAL A 186 20.12 -18.91 -4.00
N ILE A 187 21.03 -17.95 -3.84
CA ILE A 187 22.46 -18.20 -3.68
C ILE A 187 22.81 -17.98 -2.21
N PHE A 188 23.32 -19.03 -1.55
CA PHE A 188 23.80 -18.95 -0.17
C PHE A 188 25.31 -18.75 -0.16
N HIS A 189 25.74 -17.58 0.34
CA HIS A 189 27.15 -17.28 0.52
C HIS A 189 27.60 -17.64 1.95
N MET A 190 28.18 -18.83 2.13
CA MET A 190 28.68 -19.29 3.42
C MET A 190 30.17 -18.95 3.57
N ARG A 191 30.57 -18.39 4.72
CA ARG A 191 31.98 -18.24 5.07
C ARG A 191 32.40 -19.40 5.96
N PRO A 192 33.54 -20.05 5.71
CA PRO A 192 34.07 -21.04 6.64
C PRO A 192 34.39 -20.36 7.98
N ASN A 193 34.01 -20.99 9.09
CA ASN A 193 34.49 -20.61 10.41
C ASN A 193 35.97 -21.05 10.48
N ILE A 194 36.88 -20.07 10.43
CA ILE A 194 38.32 -20.27 10.60
C ILE A 194 38.69 -19.74 11.98
#